data_AF-A0A4Q1A3W3-F1
#
_entry.id   AF-A0A4Q1A3W3-F1
#
_cell.length_a   1.000
_cell.length_b   1.000
_cell.length_c   1.000
_cell.angle_alpha   90.00
_cell.angle_beta   90.00
_cell.angle_gamma   90.00
#
_symmetry.space_group_name_H-M   'P 1'
#
loop_
_entity.id
_entity.type
_entity.pdbx_description
1 polymer ?
#
loop_
_entity_poly.entity_id
_entity_poly.type
_entity_poly.pdbx_seq_one_letter_code
_entity_poly.pdbx_strand_id
1 'polypeptide(L)' 'MLESYVYELRANDIKEEDIQKVLESVKNRLSEENVDTELVKLGYQKVFTVDYDAYDEFYNYDLD' A
#
# COMPACT_ATOMS: atom_id res chain seq x y z
N MET A 1 8.58 6.89 -7.15
CA MET A 1 7.97 5.82 -6.33
C MET A 1 7.04 6.42 -5.28
N LEU A 2 7.49 7.25 -4.33
CA LEU A 2 6.56 7.88 -3.38
C LEU A 2 5.46 8.71 -4.05
N GLU A 3 5.81 9.46 -5.10
CA GLU A 3 4.85 10.27 -5.86
C GLU A 3 3.74 9.45 -6.54
N SER A 4 4.00 8.19 -6.94
CA SER A 4 2.97 7.33 -7.52
C SER A 4 1.97 6.86 -6.47
N TYR A 5 2.40 6.60 -5.23
CA TYR A 5 1.49 6.34 -4.12
C TYR A 5 0.60 7.55 -3.84
N VAL A 6 1.18 8.76 -3.75
CA VAL A 6 0.40 9.99 -3.52
C VAL A 6 -0.63 10.21 -4.63
N TYR A 7 -0.24 10.00 -5.90
CA TYR A 7 -1.15 10.14 -7.04
C TYR A 7 -2.32 9.16 -6.96
N GLU A 8 -2.04 7.88 -6.71
CA GLU A 8 -3.08 6.85 -6.67
C GLU A 8 -4.05 7.06 -5.49
N LEU A 9 -3.52 7.42 -4.32
CA LEU A 9 -4.34 7.73 -3.14
C LEU A 9 -5.25 8.95 -3.40
N ARG A 10 -4.75 9.99 -4.08
CA ARG A 10 -5.57 11.14 -4.49
C ARG A 10 -6.65 10.76 -5.49
N ALA A 11 -6.34 9.88 -6.44
CA ALA A 11 -7.29 9.40 -7.44
C ALA A 11 -8.44 8.59 -6.82
N ASN A 12 -8.24 8.05 -5.61
CA ASN A 12 -9.21 7.28 -4.83
C ASN A 12 -9.84 8.10 -3.68
N ASP A 13 -9.86 9.43 -3.77
CA ASP A 13 -10.50 10.34 -2.82
C ASP A 13 -10.00 10.22 -1.36
N ILE A 14 -8.77 9.74 -1.16
CA ILE A 14 -8.13 9.72 0.17
C ILE A 14 -7.72 11.15 0.53
N LYS A 15 -8.07 11.60 1.74
CA LYS A 15 -7.75 12.94 2.20
C LYS A 15 -6.23 13.14 2.34
N GLU A 16 -5.73 14.34 2.00
CA GLU A 16 -4.31 14.68 2.12
C GLU A 16 -3.72 14.44 3.52
N GLU A 17 -4.49 14.74 4.58
CA GLU A 17 -4.08 14.52 5.96
C GLU A 17 -3.84 13.04 6.26
N ASP A 18 -4.67 12.16 5.70
CA ASP A 18 -4.56 10.72 5.85
C ASP A 18 -3.46 10.15 4.96
N ILE A 19 -3.27 10.68 3.73
CA ILE A 19 -2.15 10.31 2.85
C ILE A 19 -0.82 10.53 3.57
N GLN A 20 -0.62 11.71 4.17
CA GLN A 20 0.61 12.02 4.89
C GLN A 20 0.80 11.08 6.08
N LYS A 21 -0.26 10.84 6.86
CA LYS A 21 -0.22 9.96 8.02
C LYS A 21 0.12 8.51 7.64
N VAL A 22 -0.50 8.00 6.58
CA VAL A 22 -0.24 6.65 6.07
C VAL A 22 1.20 6.53 5.59
N LEU A 23 1.66 7.42 4.72
CA LEU A 23 3.01 7.36 4.16
C LEU A 23 4.10 7.51 5.22
N GLU A 24 3.88 8.36 6.23
CA GLU A 24 4.79 8.49 7.37
C GLU A 24 4.86 7.20 8.21
N SER A 25 3.73 6.53 8.40
CA SER A 25 3.65 5.28 9.19
C SER A 25 4.31 4.07 8.52
N VAL A 26 4.44 4.09 7.19
CA VAL A 26 5.06 3.02 6.40
C VAL A 26 6.40 3.41 5.80
N LYS A 27 6.96 4.58 6.10
CA LYS A 27 8.17 5.12 5.45
C LYS A 27 9.39 4.19 5.41
N ASN A 28 9.53 3.30 6.41
CA ASN A 28 10.64 2.33 6.51
C ASN A 28 10.30 0.94 5.94
N ARG A 29 9.06 0.75 5.48
CA ARG A 29 8.50 -0.51 4.97
C ARG A 29 7.49 -0.22 3.85
N LEU A 30 7.79 0.77 3.00
CA LEU A 30 6.85 1.25 2.01
C LEU A 30 6.60 0.15 0.96
N SER A 31 5.39 -0.40 0.99
CA SER A 31 4.83 -1.32 0.01
C SER A 31 3.34 -1.04 -0.13
N GLU A 32 2.76 -1.40 -1.26
CA GLU A 32 1.32 -1.33 -1.53
C GLU A 32 0.50 -1.99 -0.42
N GLU A 33 0.90 -3.20 0.01
CA GLU A 33 0.24 -3.93 1.10
C GLU A 33 0.25 -3.16 2.43
N ASN A 34 1.40 -2.59 2.80
CA ASN A 34 1.52 -1.84 4.03
C ASN A 34 0.69 -0.54 3.96
N VAL A 35 0.63 0.11 2.80
CA VAL A 35 -0.21 1.29 2.57
C VAL A 35 -1.69 0.93 2.71
N ASP A 36 -2.15 -0.12 2.04
CA ASP A 36 -3.53 -0.62 2.14
C ASP A 36 -3.90 -1.03 3.57
N THR A 37 -2.98 -1.65 4.29
CA THR A 37 -3.18 -2.03 5.69
C THR A 37 -3.46 -0.81 6.57
N GLU A 38 -2.73 0.28 6.38
CA GLU A 38 -2.95 1.51 7.14
C GLU A 38 -4.21 2.27 6.67
N LEU A 39 -4.55 2.22 5.38
CA LEU A 39 -5.81 2.75 4.86
C LEU A 39 -7.03 2.06 5.48
N VAL A 40 -7.03 0.74 5.57
CA VAL A 40 -8.11 -0.04 6.18
C VAL A 40 -8.31 0.34 7.65
N LYS A 41 -7.23 0.61 8.40
CA LYS A 41 -7.32 1.08 9.80
C LYS A 41 -8.01 2.44 9.92
N LEU A 42 -7.96 3.28 8.88
CA LEU A 42 -8.64 4.57 8.81
C LEU A 42 -10.06 4.46 8.23
N GLY A 43 -10.49 3.25 7.83
CA GLY A 43 -11.82 2.98 7.28
C GLY A 43 -11.93 3.14 5.76
N TYR A 44 -10.80 3.28 5.06
CA TYR A 44 -10.77 3.28 3.60
C TYR A 44 -10.74 1.85 3.03
N GLN A 45 -11.16 1.72 1.77
CA GLN A 45 -10.94 0.48 1.02
C GLN A 45 -9.47 0.36 0.60
N LYS A 46 -9.07 -0.86 0.26
CA LYS A 46 -7.76 -1.10 -0.38
C LYS A 46 -7.74 -0.40 -1.73
N VAL A 47 -6.65 0.30 -2.01
CA VAL A 47 -6.44 1.06 -3.25
C VAL A 47 -5.60 0.26 -4.23
N PHE A 48 -4.57 -0.43 -3.73
CA PHE A 48 -3.68 -1.21 -4.56
C PHE A 48 -4.21 -2.65 -4.61
N THR A 49 -5.14 -2.90 -5.54
CA THR A 49 -5.90 -4.17 -5.64
C THR A 49 -5.08 -5.37 -6.15
N VAL A 50 -3.75 -5.34 -6.01
CA VAL A 50 -2.93 -6.51 -6.32
C VAL A 50 -3.18 -7.53 -5.21
N ASP A 51 -3.57 -8.75 -5.58
CA ASP A 51 -3.59 -9.88 -4.64
C ASP A 51 -2.14 -10.12 -4.19
N TYR A 52 -1.78 -9.55 -3.03
CA TYR A 52 -0.45 -9.72 -2.45
C TYR A 52 -0.11 -11.20 -2.20
N ASP A 53 -1.15 -12.01 -1.98
CA ASP A 53 -1.08 -13.47 -1.85
C ASP A 53 -0.54 -14.16 -3.13
N ALA A 54 -0.69 -13.55 -4.32
CA ALA A 54 -0.17 -14.12 -5.57
C ALA A 54 1.35 -13.92 -5.75
N TYR A 55 1.95 -12.99 -5.00
CA TYR A 55 3.40 -12.75 -5.05
C TYR A 55 4.18 -13.56 -4.01
N ASP A 56 3.54 -14.01 -2.93
CA ASP A 56 4.15 -14.90 -1.92
C ASP A 56 4.36 -16.33 -2.47
N GLU A 57 3.60 -16.72 -3.51
CA GLU A 57 3.80 -17.97 -4.25
C GLU A 57 5.03 -17.94 -5.18
N PHE A 58 5.52 -16.77 -5.59
CA PHE A 58 6.66 -16.66 -6.51
C PHE A 58 8.02 -16.66 -5.82
N TYR A 59 8.07 -16.39 -4.51
CA TYR A 59 9.30 -16.42 -3.70
C TYR A 59 9.59 -17.78 -3.04
N ASN A 60 8.65 -18.74 -3.13
CA ASN A 60 8.84 -20.13 -2.69
C ASN A 60 9.23 -21.08 -3.83
N TYR A 61 9.72 -20.57 -4.97
CA TYR A 61 10.49 -21.40 -5.89
C TYR A 61 11.91 -21.51 -5.32
N ASP A 62 12.07 -22.50 -4.44
CA ASP A 62 13.33 -22.96 -3.92
C ASP A 62 14.40 -23.00 -5.02
N LEU A 63 15.51 -22.33 -4.73
CA LEU A 63 16.83 -22.61 -5.29
C LEU A 63 17.20 -24.06 -4.92
N ASP A 64 17.01 -24.98 -5.86
CA ASP A 64 17.64 -26.31 -5.87
C ASP A 64 18.42 -26.49 -7.18
#